data_AF-A0A536SE32-F1
#
_entry.id   AF-A0A536SE32-F1
#
_cell.length_a   1.000
_cell.length_b   1.000
_cell.length_c   1.000
_cell.angle_alpha   90.00
_cell.angle_beta   90.00
_cell.angle_gamma   90.00
#
_symmetry.space_group_name_H-M   'P 1'
#
loop_
_entity.id
_entity.type
_entity.pdbx_description
1 polymer ?
#
loop_
_entity_poly.entity_id
_entity_poly.type
_entity_poly.pdbx_seq_one_letter_code
_entity_poly.pdbx_strand_id
1 'polypeptide(L)' 'LQGQIESFDQYVVLLRNSVTQMVYKHAISTVVPSRPINLGAEKDAE' A
#
# COMPACT_ATOMS: atom_id res chain seq x y z
N LEU A 1 6.50 -4.83 8.97
CA LEU A 1 5.94 -5.74 7.93
C LEU A 1 6.61 -5.42 6.61
N GLN A 2 6.92 -6.42 5.79
CA GLN A 2 7.52 -6.25 4.46
C GLN A 2 6.80 -7.17 3.47
N GLY A 3 6.57 -6.69 2.26
CA GLY A 3 5.85 -7.43 1.23
C GLY A 3 5.41 -6.52 0.08
N GLN A 4 4.64 -7.11 -0.83
CA GLN A 4 3.97 -6.40 -1.92
C GLN A 4 2.52 -6.15 -1.52
N ILE A 5 2.00 -4.96 -1.83
CA ILE A 5 0.56 -4.69 -1.70
C ILE A 5 -0.14 -5.50 -2.78
N GLU A 6 -0.98 -6.45 -2.36
CA GLU A 6 -1.75 -7.31 -3.26
C GLU A 6 -3.09 -6.65 -3.64
N SER A 7 -3.77 -6.08 -2.64
CA SER A 7 -4.99 -5.27 -2.84
C SER A 7 -5.21 -4.37 -1.62
N PHE A 8 -6.16 -3.44 -1.73
CA PHE A 8 -6.55 -2.55 -0.64
C PHE A 8 -8.00 -2.08 -0.82
N ASP A 9 -8.61 -1.67 0.29
CA ASP A 9 -9.86 -0.92 0.30
C ASP A 9 -9.72 0.33 1.18
N GLN A 10 -10.82 0.92 1.64
CA GLN A 10 -10.82 2.10 2.50
C GLN A 10 -10.09 1.87 3.85
N TYR A 11 -10.19 0.69 4.46
CA TYR A 11 -9.78 0.44 5.84
C TYR A 11 -8.64 -0.58 5.99
N VAL A 12 -8.45 -1.46 5.00
CA VAL A 12 -7.45 -2.53 5.06
C VAL A 12 -6.54 -2.57 3.84
N VAL A 13 -5.40 -3.22 4.02
CA VAL A 13 -4.45 -3.56 2.96
C VAL A 13 -4.15 -5.06 3.04
N LEU A 14 -4.21 -5.76 1.91
CA LEU A 14 -3.68 -7.11 1.80
C LEU A 14 -2.20 -7.03 1.44
N LEU A 15 -1.35 -7.52 2.34
CA LEU A 15 0.10 -7.55 2.16
C LEU A 15 0.56 -8.99 1.90
N ARG A 16 1.17 -9.22 0.74
CA ARG A 16 1.73 -10.52 0.37
C ARG A 16 3.23 -10.59 0.64
N ASN A 17 3.63 -11.61 1.40
CA ASN A 17 5.02 -12.06 1.50
C ASN A 17 5.10 -13.58 1.27
N SER A 18 5.47 -14.40 2.26
CA SER A 18 5.31 -15.86 2.21
C SER A 18 3.85 -16.29 2.27
N VAL A 19 2.98 -15.47 2.88
CA VAL A 19 1.53 -15.62 2.91
C VAL A 19 0.87 -14.26 2.67
N THR A 20 -0.43 -14.26 2.39
CA THR A 20 -1.23 -13.03 2.33
C THR A 20 -1.83 -12.74 3.70
N GLN A 21 -1.66 -11.52 4.18
CA GLN A 21 -2.22 -11.07 5.47
C GLN A 21 -3.01 -9.76 5.29
N MET A 22 -4.11 -9.64 6.01
CA MET A 22 -4.89 -8.40 6.10
C MET A 22 -4.33 -7.51 7.20
N VAL A 23 -3.99 -6.27 6.86
CA VAL A 23 -3.46 -5.27 7.79
C VAL A 23 -4.44 -4.09 7.86
N TYR A 24 -4.89 -3.75 9.06
CA TYR A 24 -5.75 -2.58 9.27
C TYR A 24 -4.95 -1.28 9.26
N LYS A 25 -5.43 -0.26 8.53
CA LYS A 25 -4.74 1.02 8.39
C LYS A 25 -4.57 1.79 9.71
N HIS A 26 -5.47 1.62 10.68
CA HIS A 26 -5.33 2.27 11.99
C HIS A 26 -4.11 1.80 12.78
N ALA A 27 -3.56 0.62 12.44
CA ALA A 27 -2.35 0.07 13.05
C ALA A 27 -1.07 0.38 12.24
N ILE A 28 -1.19 1.09 11.11
CA ILE A 28 -0.07 1.49 10.25
C ILE A 28 0.27 2.96 10.53
N SER A 29 1.50 3.23 10.99
CA SER A 29 1.99 4.61 11.16
C SER A 29 2.61 5.18 9.89
N THR A 30 3.35 4.37 9.13
CA THR A 30 4.07 4.79 7.92
C THR A 30 4.17 3.65 6.91
N VAL A 31 4.15 3.98 5.61
CA VAL A 31 4.47 3.07 4.51
C VAL A 31 5.70 3.61 3.77
N VAL A 32 6.75 2.81 3.65
CA VAL A 32 8.00 3.20 2.98
C VAL A 32 8.22 2.31 1.76
N PRO A 33 8.24 2.86 0.54
CA PRO A 33 8.49 2.06 -0.65
C PRO A 33 9.98 1.67 -0.74
N SER A 34 10.28 0.50 -1.32
CA SER A 34 11.65 0.01 -1.46
C SER A 34 12.47 0.77 -2.53
N ARG A 35 11.78 1.50 -3.41
CA ARG A 35 12.34 2.36 -4.44
C ARG A 35 11.46 3.61 -4.58
N PRO A 36 12.00 4.75 -5.01
CA PRO A 36 11.19 5.92 -5.34
C PRO A 36 10.09 5.55 -6.35
N ILE A 37 8.86 5.93 -6.05
CA ILE A 37 7.71 5.75 -6.92
C ILE A 37 7.49 7.03 -7.72
N ASN A 38 7.28 6.90 -9.04
CA ASN A 38 6.78 8.01 -9.83
C ASN A 38 5.26 8.01 -9.71
N LEU A 39 4.71 8.97 -8.99
CA LEU A 39 3.27 9.05 -8.78
C LEU A 39 2.51 9.56 -10.00
N GLY A 40 3.19 10.08 -11.03
CA GLY A 40 2.55 10.78 -12.14
C GLY A 40 1.86 12.05 -11.62
N ALA A 41 2.16 13.22 -12.19
CA ALA A 41 1.38 14.40 -11.85
C ALA A 41 -0.08 14.15 -12.26
N GLU A 42 -1.01 14.29 -11.31
CA GLU A 42 -2.45 14.39 -11.58
C GLU A 42 -2.66 15.45 -12.67
N LYS A 43 -2.85 15.01 -13.92
CA LYS A 43 -3.12 15.90 -15.06
C LYS A 43 -4.51 15.73 -15.64
N ASP A 44 -5.35 14.90 -15.02
CA ASP A 44 -6.69 14.58 -15.53
C ASP A 44 -7.75 14.73 -14.44
N ALA A 45 -7.87 15.94 -13.90
CA ALA A 45 -9.05 16.40 -13.17
C ALA A 45 -9.38 17.82 -13.63
N GLU A 46 -9.95 17.90 -14.83
CA GLU A 46 -10.74 19.04 -15.32
C GLU A 46 -12.23 18.77 -15.07
#